data_AF-T0YPT1-F1
#
_entry.id   AF-T0YPT1-F1
#
_cell.length_a   1.000
_cell.length_b   1.000
_cell.length_c   1.000
_cell.angle_alpha   90.00
_cell.angle_beta   90.00
_cell.angle_gamma   90.00
#
_symmetry.space_group_name_H-M   'P 1'
#
loop_
_entity.id
_entity.type
_entity.pdbx_description
1 polymer ?
#
loop_
_entity_poly.entity_id
_entity_poly.type
_entity_poly.pdbx_seq_one_letter_code
_entity_poly.pdbx_strand_id
1 'polypeptide(L)'
;MADVSRAQGLLVGRLADAGMALRDQASLAALTEDVVKTSEIEGEQLNVESVRSSIARRLGVDIGALAPVDRHVEGVVEMVLDATANCHAPVSRERLFGWHAALFLTGYSGLSRVKVGGWRDDVSGPMQVVSGPIGRQRVHFEAPPADR
;
A
#
# COMPACT_ATOMS: atom_id res chain seq x y z
N MET A 1 17.15 -18.44 6.73
CA MET A 1 17.61 -18.12 5.36
C MET A 1 17.46 -19.30 4.40
N ALA A 2 18.00 -20.49 4.71
CA ALA A 2 17.92 -21.66 3.81
C ALA A 2 16.48 -22.13 3.52
N ASP A 3 15.61 -22.22 4.54
CA ASP A 3 14.21 -22.65 4.34
C ASP A 3 13.40 -21.64 3.50
N VAL A 4 13.62 -20.35 3.72
CA VAL A 4 12.96 -19.27 2.96
C VAL A 4 13.39 -19.31 1.50
N SER A 5 14.69 -19.43 1.23
CA SER A 5 15.21 -19.54 -0.13
C SER A 5 14.70 -20.80 -0.84
N ARG A 6 14.62 -21.94 -0.13
CA ARG A 6 14.03 -23.18 -0.67
C ARG A 6 12.54 -23.01 -0.99
N ALA A 7 11.76 -22.41 -0.09
CA ALA A 7 10.34 -22.17 -0.30
C ALA A 7 10.08 -21.23 -1.48
N GLN A 8 10.85 -20.14 -1.58
CA GLN A 8 10.79 -19.20 -2.69
C GLN A 8 11.13 -19.89 -4.02
N GLY A 9 12.21 -20.68 -4.05
CA GLY A 9 12.60 -21.43 -5.25
C GLY A 9 11.52 -22.43 -5.70
N LEU A 10 10.89 -23.14 -4.76
CA LEU A 10 9.78 -24.05 -5.05
C LEU A 10 8.56 -23.32 -5.62
N LEU A 11 8.21 -22.16 -5.06
CA LEU A 11 7.11 -21.33 -5.54
C LEU A 11 7.37 -20.84 -6.97
N VAL A 12 8.57 -20.28 -7.23
CA VAL A 12 8.97 -19.80 -8.56
C VAL A 12 8.94 -20.95 -9.57
N GLY A 13 9.44 -22.13 -9.20
CA GLY A 13 9.37 -23.32 -10.05
C GLY A 13 7.94 -23.71 -10.41
N ARG A 14 7.03 -23.79 -9.43
CA ARG A 14 5.62 -24.12 -9.69
C ARG A 14 4.89 -23.07 -10.53
N LEU A 15 5.23 -21.79 -10.35
CA LEU A 15 4.66 -20.71 -11.16
C LEU A 15 5.20 -20.71 -12.59
N ALA A 16 6.42 -21.17 -12.82
CA ALA A 16 6.96 -21.30 -14.17
C ALA A 16 6.17 -22.33 -15.01
N ASP A 17 5.72 -23.41 -14.37
CA ASP A 17 4.91 -24.47 -14.99
C ASP A 17 3.41 -24.13 -15.08
N ALA A 18 2.95 -23.11 -14.35
CA ALA A 18 1.56 -22.67 -14.35
C ALA A 18 1.20 -21.88 -15.62
N GLY A 19 0.01 -22.16 -16.17
CA GLY A 19 -0.55 -21.36 -17.26
C GLY A 19 -0.82 -19.92 -16.85
N MET A 20 -0.84 -19.00 -17.83
CA MET A 20 -1.03 -17.56 -17.58
C MET A 20 -2.25 -17.25 -16.72
N ALA A 21 -3.42 -17.82 -17.06
CA ALA A 21 -4.65 -17.61 -16.29
C ALA A 21 -4.52 -18.00 -14.80
N LEU A 22 -3.79 -19.07 -14.48
CA LEU A 22 -3.58 -19.49 -13.08
C LEU A 22 -2.64 -18.54 -12.36
N ARG A 23 -1.59 -18.05 -13.03
CA ARG A 23 -0.68 -17.04 -12.48
C ARG A 23 -1.43 -15.74 -12.19
N ASP A 24 -2.26 -15.28 -13.12
CA ASP A 24 -3.00 -14.02 -12.97
C ASP A 24 -4.00 -14.11 -11.81
N GLN A 25 -4.67 -15.26 -11.65
CA GLN A 25 -5.54 -15.52 -10.49
C GLN A 25 -4.76 -15.56 -9.17
N ALA A 26 -3.58 -16.19 -9.16
CA ALA A 26 -2.72 -16.23 -7.98
C ALA A 26 -2.20 -14.82 -7.60
N SER A 27 -1.77 -14.02 -8.58
CA SER A 27 -1.36 -12.64 -8.39
C SER A 27 -2.51 -11.76 -7.89
N LEU A 28 -3.70 -11.90 -8.47
CA LEU A 28 -4.91 -11.21 -8.01
C LEU A 28 -5.20 -11.53 -6.54
N ALA A 29 -5.17 -12.80 -6.16
CA ALA A 29 -5.42 -13.23 -4.78
C ALA A 29 -4.38 -12.66 -3.81
N ALA A 30 -3.09 -12.82 -4.13
CA ALA A 30 -1.99 -12.35 -3.28
C ALA A 30 -2.01 -10.82 -3.10
N LEU A 31 -2.17 -10.06 -4.17
CA LEU A 31 -2.21 -8.59 -4.09
C LEU A 31 -3.46 -8.09 -3.38
N THR A 32 -4.60 -8.79 -3.52
CA THR A 32 -5.82 -8.46 -2.76
C THR A 32 -5.57 -8.62 -1.26
N GLU A 33 -4.94 -9.72 -0.86
CA GLU A 33 -4.60 -9.98 0.53
C GLU A 33 -3.59 -8.97 1.06
N ASP A 34 -2.53 -8.68 0.31
CA ASP A 34 -1.51 -7.69 0.70
C ASP A 34 -2.12 -6.31 0.94
N VAL A 35 -2.96 -5.82 0.02
CA VAL A 35 -3.63 -4.51 0.16
C VAL A 35 -4.53 -4.49 1.39
N VAL A 36 -5.34 -5.52 1.60
CA VAL A 36 -6.26 -5.58 2.75
C VAL A 36 -5.49 -5.64 4.06
N LYS A 37 -4.50 -6.53 4.16
CA LYS A 37 -3.75 -6.75 5.40
C LYS A 37 -2.81 -5.60 5.75
N THR A 38 -2.16 -4.97 4.78
CA THR A 38 -1.36 -3.77 5.07
C THR A 38 -2.23 -2.61 5.54
N SER A 39 -3.45 -2.48 4.99
CA SER A 39 -4.38 -1.42 5.39
C SER A 39 -4.94 -1.66 6.79
N GLU A 40 -5.26 -2.92 7.13
CA GLU A 40 -5.72 -3.31 8.48
C GLU A 40 -4.69 -2.97 9.57
N ILE A 41 -3.39 -3.07 9.27
CA ILE A 41 -2.31 -2.69 10.20
C ILE A 41 -2.36 -1.20 10.52
N GLU A 42 -2.68 -0.37 9.53
CA GLU A 42 -2.87 1.08 9.68
C GLU A 42 -4.24 1.45 10.27
N GLY A 43 -5.07 0.45 10.61
CA GLY A 43 -6.41 0.63 11.14
C GLY A 43 -7.47 0.93 10.08
N GLU A 44 -7.13 0.81 8.80
CA GLU A 44 -8.04 1.01 7.68
C GLU A 44 -8.74 -0.31 7.29
N GLN A 45 -10.08 -0.29 7.24
CA GLN A 45 -10.87 -1.43 6.80
C GLN A 45 -11.38 -1.19 5.38
N LEU A 46 -10.70 -1.78 4.40
CA LEU A 46 -11.09 -1.70 3.00
C LEU A 46 -12.10 -2.78 2.62
N ASN A 47 -13.03 -2.47 1.72
CA ASN A 47 -13.92 -3.48 1.16
C ASN A 47 -13.15 -4.42 0.23
N VAL A 48 -13.09 -5.70 0.59
CA VAL A 48 -12.32 -6.73 -0.13
C VAL A 48 -12.80 -6.90 -1.58
N GLU A 49 -14.10 -6.82 -1.85
CA GLU A 49 -14.63 -6.94 -3.21
C GLU A 49 -14.23 -5.74 -4.09
N SER A 50 -14.23 -4.53 -3.51
CA SER A 50 -13.74 -3.32 -4.18
C SER A 50 -12.24 -3.42 -4.49
N VAL A 51 -11.42 -3.85 -3.51
CA VAL A 51 -9.97 -4.07 -3.69
C VAL A 51 -9.71 -5.09 -4.80
N ARG A 52 -10.35 -6.27 -4.72
CA ARG A 52 -10.23 -7.32 -5.72
C ARG A 52 -10.64 -6.83 -7.11
N SER A 53 -11.75 -6.10 -7.22
CA SER A 53 -12.22 -5.53 -8.48
C SER A 53 -11.24 -4.51 -9.07
N SER A 54 -10.66 -3.68 -8.21
CA SER A 54 -9.66 -2.66 -8.59
C SER A 54 -8.37 -3.28 -9.14
N ILE A 55 -7.88 -4.34 -8.49
CA ILE A 55 -6.69 -5.09 -8.93
C ILE A 55 -7.01 -5.86 -10.22
N ALA A 56 -8.15 -6.55 -10.29
CA ALA A 56 -8.56 -7.32 -11.48
C ALA A 56 -8.61 -6.44 -12.73
N ARG A 57 -9.16 -5.23 -12.64
CA ARG A 57 -9.16 -4.25 -13.75
C ARG A 57 -7.77 -3.92 -14.25
N ARG A 58 -6.81 -3.70 -13.34
CA ARG A 58 -5.43 -3.33 -13.68
C ARG A 58 -4.59 -4.50 -14.20
N LEU A 59 -4.86 -5.70 -13.72
CA LEU A 59 -4.22 -6.93 -14.22
C LEU A 59 -4.88 -7.48 -15.49
N GLY A 60 -6.04 -6.96 -15.90
CA GLY A 60 -6.79 -7.48 -17.05
C GLY A 60 -7.44 -8.85 -16.80
N VAL A 61 -7.70 -9.19 -15.53
CA VAL A 61 -8.29 -10.47 -15.15
C VAL A 61 -9.81 -10.35 -15.15
N ASP A 62 -10.48 -11.20 -15.93
CA ASP A 62 -11.93 -11.30 -15.90
C ASP A 62 -12.38 -12.00 -14.60
N ILE A 63 -13.17 -11.27 -13.80
CA ILE A 63 -13.81 -11.79 -12.58
C ILE A 63 -15.34 -11.69 -12.64
N GLY A 64 -15.89 -11.42 -13.83
CA GLY A 64 -17.31 -11.18 -14.04
C GLY A 64 -17.73 -9.78 -13.56
N ALA A 65 -18.69 -9.72 -12.65
CA ALA A 65 -19.22 -8.45 -12.17
C ALA A 65 -18.20 -7.71 -11.29
N LEU A 66 -17.86 -6.48 -11.68
CA LEU A 66 -16.93 -5.63 -10.93
C LEU A 66 -17.70 -4.71 -9.99
N ALA A 67 -17.24 -4.61 -8.74
CA ALA A 67 -17.78 -3.67 -7.76
C ALA A 67 -17.60 -2.20 -8.21
N PRO A 68 -18.42 -1.25 -7.73
CA PRO A 68 -18.25 0.17 -7.98
C PRO A 68 -16.84 0.66 -7.60
N VAL A 69 -16.37 1.71 -8.28
CA VAL A 69 -15.05 2.31 -8.01
C VAL A 69 -15.09 3.07 -6.67
N ASP A 70 -14.16 2.73 -5.78
CA ASP A 70 -13.89 3.47 -4.55
C ASP A 70 -12.54 4.17 -4.67
N ARG A 71 -12.55 5.51 -4.75
CA ARG A 71 -11.33 6.30 -4.97
C ARG A 71 -10.26 6.10 -3.89
N HIS A 72 -10.66 5.84 -2.64
CA HIS A 72 -9.68 5.57 -1.58
C HIS A 72 -8.95 4.27 -1.83
N VAL A 73 -9.70 3.22 -2.19
CA VAL A 73 -9.15 1.92 -2.60
C VAL A 73 -8.25 2.06 -3.83
N GLU A 74 -8.65 2.85 -4.82
CA GLU A 74 -7.85 3.05 -6.04
C GLU A 74 -6.46 3.60 -5.72
N GLY A 75 -6.34 4.56 -4.81
CA GLY A 75 -5.05 5.13 -4.43
C GLY A 75 -4.10 4.11 -3.79
N VAL A 76 -4.60 3.31 -2.85
CA VAL A 76 -3.81 2.24 -2.21
C VAL A 76 -3.41 1.17 -3.23
N VAL A 77 -4.34 0.76 -4.09
CA VAL A 77 -4.10 -0.27 -5.13
C VAL A 77 -3.07 0.21 -6.15
N GLU A 78 -3.14 1.46 -6.60
CA GLU A 78 -2.14 2.04 -7.52
C GLU A 78 -0.74 2.05 -6.92
N MET A 79 -0.62 2.50 -5.67
CA MET A 79 0.66 2.50 -4.96
C MET A 79 1.23 1.08 -4.84
N VAL A 80 0.43 0.11 -4.39
CA VAL A 80 0.89 -1.27 -4.20
C VAL A 80 1.29 -1.92 -5.52
N LEU A 81 0.53 -1.70 -6.59
CA LEU A 81 0.86 -2.22 -7.91
C LEU A 81 2.12 -1.58 -8.48
N ASP A 82 2.31 -0.27 -8.32
CA ASP A 82 3.55 0.38 -8.73
C ASP A 82 4.74 -0.14 -7.91
N ALA A 83 4.60 -0.27 -6.58
CA ALA A 83 5.66 -0.77 -5.71
C ALA A 83 6.08 -2.20 -6.05
N THR A 84 5.13 -3.07 -6.38
CA THR A 84 5.38 -4.48 -6.72
C THR A 84 5.91 -4.66 -8.13
N ALA A 85 5.29 -4.03 -9.13
CA ALA A 85 5.70 -4.16 -10.53
C ALA A 85 7.05 -3.46 -10.82
N ASN A 86 7.30 -2.33 -10.17
CA ASN A 86 8.52 -1.54 -10.33
C ASN A 86 9.44 -1.66 -9.10
N CYS A 87 9.49 -2.84 -8.46
CA CYS A 87 10.26 -3.07 -7.24
C CYS A 87 11.79 -2.94 -7.42
N HIS A 88 12.28 -3.13 -8.65
CA HIS A 88 13.69 -2.94 -9.01
C HIS A 88 14.03 -1.49 -9.40
N ALA A 89 13.03 -0.64 -9.63
CA ALA A 89 13.25 0.75 -9.96
C ALA A 89 13.62 1.55 -8.70
N PRO A 90 14.53 2.53 -8.78
CA PRO A 90 14.85 3.40 -7.65
C PRO A 90 13.60 4.10 -7.10
N VAL A 91 13.56 4.31 -5.78
CA VAL A 91 12.55 5.16 -5.14
C VAL A 91 12.98 6.62 -5.29
N SER A 92 12.52 7.26 -6.37
CA SER A 92 12.74 8.70 -6.59
C SER A 92 11.84 9.53 -5.67
N ARG A 93 12.19 10.82 -5.50
CA ARG A 93 11.34 11.76 -4.73
C ARG A 93 9.95 11.88 -5.34
N GLU A 94 9.88 11.99 -6.66
CA GLU A 94 8.61 12.09 -7.39
C GLU A 94 7.74 10.85 -7.17
N ARG A 95 8.33 9.65 -7.23
CA ARG A 95 7.62 8.39 -6.99
C ARG A 95 7.10 8.32 -5.56
N LEU A 96 7.94 8.64 -4.57
CA LEU A 96 7.56 8.66 -3.17
C LEU A 96 6.43 9.67 -2.90
N PHE A 97 6.50 10.85 -3.51
CA PHE A 97 5.47 11.89 -3.39
C PHE A 97 4.17 11.49 -4.09
N GLY A 98 4.26 10.84 -5.25
CA GLY A 98 3.10 10.28 -5.94
C GLY A 98 2.37 9.23 -5.09
N TRP A 99 3.10 8.31 -4.47
CA TRP A 99 2.54 7.34 -3.51
C TRP A 99 1.85 8.03 -2.34
N HIS A 100 2.52 9.00 -1.72
CA HIS A 100 1.90 9.76 -0.63
C HIS A 100 0.66 10.54 -1.09
N ALA A 101 0.62 11.04 -2.33
CA ALA A 101 -0.54 11.71 -2.88
C ALA A 101 -1.73 10.76 -3.13
N ALA A 102 -1.44 9.54 -3.58
CA ALA A 102 -2.44 8.50 -3.76
C ALA A 102 -3.11 8.09 -2.44
N LEU A 103 -2.37 8.06 -1.33
CA LEU A 103 -2.91 7.73 0.00
C LEU A 103 -3.77 8.83 0.62
N PHE A 104 -3.52 10.10 0.28
CA PHE A 104 -4.18 11.26 0.91
C PHE A 104 -4.90 12.15 -0.12
N LEU A 105 -5.78 11.57 -0.92
CA LEU A 105 -6.51 12.26 -2.00
C LEU A 105 -7.25 13.54 -1.57
N THR A 106 -7.71 13.58 -0.31
CA THR A 106 -8.47 14.72 0.23
C THR A 106 -7.56 15.81 0.82
N GLY A 107 -6.28 15.52 1.06
CA GLY A 107 -5.42 16.39 1.86
C GLY A 107 -5.59 16.25 3.37
N TYR A 108 -6.34 15.25 3.84
CA TYR A 108 -6.65 15.05 5.25
C TYR A 108 -6.33 13.63 5.72
N SER A 109 -5.89 13.54 6.97
CA SER A 109 -5.80 12.30 7.75
C SER A 109 -6.79 12.42 8.91
N GLY A 110 -7.96 11.81 8.76
CA GLY A 110 -9.11 12.10 9.63
C GLY A 110 -9.55 13.56 9.48
N LEU A 111 -9.59 14.29 10.60
CA LEU A 111 -9.94 15.73 10.61
C LEU A 111 -8.71 16.65 10.48
N SER A 112 -7.51 16.09 10.50
CA SER A 112 -6.26 16.85 10.46
C SER A 112 -5.83 17.06 9.01
N ARG A 113 -5.56 18.30 8.65
CA ARG A 113 -4.96 18.62 7.35
C ARG A 113 -3.52 18.12 7.31
N VAL A 114 -3.13 17.50 6.20
CA VAL A 114 -1.78 16.99 5.99
C VAL A 114 -1.17 17.64 4.75
N LYS A 115 0.14 17.81 4.76
CA LYS A 115 0.89 18.16 3.56
C LYS A 115 1.03 16.91 2.70
N VAL A 116 0.46 16.95 1.50
CA VAL A 116 0.41 15.80 0.60
C VAL A 116 1.44 15.93 -0.50
N GLY A 117 2.15 14.84 -0.81
CA GLY A 117 3.09 14.79 -1.93
C GLY A 117 4.34 15.66 -1.73
N GLY A 118 4.85 15.73 -0.50
CA GLY A 118 6.06 16.47 -0.19
C GLY A 118 6.66 16.06 1.14
N TRP A 119 7.88 16.54 1.41
CA TRP A 119 8.51 16.38 2.72
C TRP A 119 7.74 17.15 3.79
N ARG A 120 7.68 16.57 5.00
CA ARG A 120 7.24 17.27 6.20
C ARG A 120 8.09 18.53 6.41
N ASP A 121 7.51 19.53 7.04
CA ASP A 121 8.13 20.81 7.38
C ASP A 121 7.93 21.19 8.85
N ASP A 122 7.49 20.23 9.68
CA ASP A 122 7.21 20.36 11.11
C ASP A 122 6.35 21.58 11.51
N VAL A 123 5.60 22.18 10.55
CA VAL A 123 4.69 23.32 10.80
C VAL A 123 3.60 22.95 11.82
N SER A 124 3.19 21.68 11.81
CA SER A 124 2.22 21.12 12.76
C SER A 124 2.87 20.49 14.01
N GLY A 125 4.17 20.71 14.21
CA GLY A 125 4.98 20.08 15.27
C GLY A 125 5.86 18.93 14.77
N PRO A 126 6.73 18.38 15.64
CA PRO A 126 7.68 17.34 15.29
C PRO A 126 6.98 16.00 15.01
N MET A 127 7.56 15.18 14.13
CA MET A 127 7.10 13.81 13.90
C MET A 127 7.49 12.92 15.09
N GLN A 128 6.49 12.30 15.73
CA GLN A 128 6.69 11.48 16.94
C GLN A 128 6.08 10.08 16.77
N VAL A 129 6.80 9.07 17.26
CA VAL A 129 6.28 7.72 17.43
C VAL A 129 5.63 7.64 18.81
N VAL A 130 4.31 7.50 18.84
CA VAL A 130 3.51 7.57 20.06
C VAL A 130 2.71 6.30 20.30
N SER A 131 2.37 6.04 21.57
CA SER A 131 1.35 5.05 21.94
C SER A 131 0.33 5.64 22.91
N GLY A 132 -0.87 5.07 22.96
CA GLY A 132 -1.94 5.52 23.85
C GLY A 132 -2.95 6.43 23.15
N PRO A 133 -4.10 6.71 23.79
CA PRO A 133 -5.19 7.46 23.17
C PRO A 133 -4.84 8.93 22.98
N ILE A 134 -5.55 9.58 22.05
CA ILE A 134 -5.44 11.03 21.80
C ILE A 134 -5.55 11.80 23.12
N GLY A 135 -4.60 12.72 23.35
CA GLY A 135 -4.51 13.54 24.56
C GLY A 135 -3.83 12.88 25.76
N ARG A 136 -3.49 11.58 25.70
CA ARG A 136 -2.67 10.85 26.68
C ARG A 136 -1.61 9.99 26.00
N GLN A 137 -1.03 10.53 24.93
CA GLN A 137 0.01 9.86 24.18
C GLN A 137 1.32 9.84 24.98
N ARG A 138 1.97 8.68 25.01
CA ARG A 138 3.36 8.54 25.44
C ARG A 138 4.25 8.58 24.19
N VAL A 139 5.18 9.52 24.16
CA VAL A 139 6.19 9.64 23.12
C VAL A 139 7.31 8.63 23.38
N HIS A 140 7.62 7.79 22.39
CA HIS A 140 8.73 6.84 22.44
C HIS A 140 9.96 7.39 21.73
N PHE A 141 9.75 8.00 20.56
CA PHE A 141 10.79 8.58 19.73
C PHE A 141 10.28 9.85 19.06
N GLU A 142 11.18 10.79 18.85
CA GLU A 142 10.97 11.98 18.03
C GLU A 142 11.93 11.90 16.83
N ALA A 143 11.41 12.14 15.63
CA ALA A 143 12.23 12.17 14.43
C ALA A 143 13.15 13.42 14.44
N PRO A 144 14.25 13.42 13.67
CA PRO A 144 15.04 14.63 13.48
C PRO A 144 14.19 15.81 12.98
N PRO A 145 14.59 17.07 13.23
CA PRO A 145 13.92 18.23 12.64
C PRO A 145 13.82 18.15 11.11
N ALA A 146 12.73 18.67 10.53
CA ALA A 146 12.46 18.61 9.09
C ALA A 146 13.46 19.38 8.21
N ASP A 147 14.17 20.35 8.77
CA ASP A 147 15.20 21.16 8.09
C ASP A 147 16.56 20.47 7.99
N ARG A 148 16.67 19.22 8.49
CA ARG A 148 17.90 18.42 8.53
C ARG A 148 17.97 17.33 7.47
#